data_AF-W9S4Q0-F1
#
_entry.id   AF-W9S4Q0-F1
#
_cell.length_a   1.000
_cell.length_b   1.000
_cell.length_c   1.000
_cell.angle_alpha   90.00
_cell.angle_beta   90.00
_cell.angle_gamma   90.00
#
_symmetry.space_group_name_H-M   'P 1'
#
loop_
_entity.id
_entity.type
_entity.pdbx_description
1 polymer ?
#
loop_
_entity_poly.entity_id
_entity_poly.type
_entity_poly.pdbx_seq_one_letter_code
_entity_poly.pdbx_strand_id
1 'polypeptide(L)'
;MTSKLDRRHGALVEVQPCGSMVTEEQPHAMLIPLEYFLMGYGLYRPTQSNVSPRSPLSPLCIALELFSPESMGLKLKPIKTRISLQA
;
A
#
# COMPACT_ATOMS: atom_id res chain seq x y z
N MET A 1 13.69 -8.10 -13.59
CA MET A 1 12.35 -7.63 -13.17
C MET A 1 11.90 -6.45 -14.02
N THR A 2 12.69 -5.38 -14.11
CA THR A 2 12.36 -4.16 -14.87
C THR A 2 12.20 -4.36 -16.38
N SER A 3 12.88 -5.33 -16.99
CA SER A 3 12.81 -5.57 -18.45
C SER A 3 11.46 -6.08 -18.97
N LYS A 4 10.56 -6.54 -18.08
CA LYS A 4 9.21 -6.99 -18.44
C LYS A 4 8.12 -5.93 -18.23
N LEU A 5 8.46 -4.79 -17.63
CA LEU A 5 7.51 -3.71 -17.35
C LEU A 5 7.53 -2.70 -18.50
N ASP A 6 6.36 -2.38 -19.05
CA ASP A 6 6.23 -1.26 -19.99
C ASP A 6 6.38 0.05 -19.20
N ARG A 7 7.43 0.81 -19.51
CA ARG A 7 7.74 2.09 -18.84
C ARG A 7 6.67 3.16 -19.05
N ARG A 8 5.80 2.99 -20.06
CA ARG A 8 4.63 3.86 -20.25
C ARG A 8 3.54 3.62 -19.24
N HIS A 9 3.43 2.39 -18.73
CA HIS A 9 2.28 1.96 -17.94
C HIS A 9 2.62 1.46 -16.52
N GLY A 10 3.90 1.28 -16.21
CA GLY A 10 4.37 0.78 -14.93
C GLY A 10 5.46 1.66 -14.31
N ALA A 11 5.44 1.74 -12.98
CA ALA A 11 6.51 2.32 -12.18
C ALA A 11 7.08 1.26 -11.23
N LEU A 12 8.38 1.31 -10.99
CA LEU A 12 9.04 0.48 -9.99
C LEU A 12 9.63 1.41 -8.94
N VAL A 13 9.21 1.23 -7.69
CA VAL A 13 9.61 2.07 -6.56
C VAL A 13 10.26 1.17 -5.53
N GLU A 14 11.48 1.53 -5.15
CA GLU A 14 12.22 0.86 -4.09
C GLU A 14 11.91 1.53 -2.76
N VAL A 15 11.46 0.76 -1.77
CA VAL A 15 11.16 1.24 -0.42
C VAL A 15 12.17 0.64 0.54
N GLN A 16 13.13 1.48 0.93
CA GLN A 16 14.03 1.22 2.05
C GLN A 16 13.30 1.63 3.34
N PRO A 17 13.52 0.99 4.51
CA PRO A 17 13.91 -0.37 4.87
C PRO A 17 12.69 -1.30 5.04
N CYS A 18 12.12 -1.78 3.94
CA CYS A 18 10.95 -2.66 3.96
C CYS A 18 11.31 -4.11 3.57
N GLY A 19 10.64 -5.09 4.19
CA GLY A 19 10.68 -6.50 3.82
C GLY A 19 9.76 -6.84 2.65
N SER A 20 8.94 -7.87 2.81
CA SER A 20 8.10 -8.41 1.73
C SER A 20 6.79 -7.67 1.51
N MET A 21 6.22 -7.03 2.53
CA MET A 21 4.91 -6.39 2.43
C MET A 21 4.99 -4.93 2.83
N VAL A 22 5.26 -4.07 1.85
CA VAL A 22 5.30 -2.60 2.04
C VAL A 22 4.01 -2.07 2.63
N THR A 23 2.85 -2.63 2.25
CA THR A 23 1.56 -2.20 2.80
C THR A 23 1.39 -2.47 4.29
N GLU A 24 2.05 -3.49 4.83
CA GLU A 24 1.98 -3.84 6.26
C GLU A 24 3.12 -3.18 7.05
N GLU A 25 4.35 -3.22 6.51
CA GLU A 25 5.54 -2.76 7.20
C GLU A 25 5.69 -1.23 7.13
N GLN A 26 5.37 -0.61 5.99
CA GLN A 26 5.48 0.83 5.75
C GLN A 26 4.34 1.37 4.87
N PRO A 27 3.06 1.29 5.31
CA PRO A 27 1.91 1.71 4.51
C PRO A 27 2.01 3.16 4.01
N HIS A 28 2.58 4.05 4.82
CA HIS A 28 2.79 5.46 4.48
C HIS A 28 3.73 5.66 3.29
N ALA A 29 4.69 4.76 3.08
CA ALA A 29 5.63 4.84 1.97
C ALA A 29 4.95 4.63 0.60
N MET A 30 3.76 4.03 0.58
CA MET A 30 2.98 3.81 -0.65
C MET A 30 2.15 5.02 -1.09
N LEU A 31 1.89 5.98 -0.20
CA LEU A 31 0.99 7.11 -0.48
C LEU A 31 1.49 7.97 -1.64
N ILE A 32 2.73 8.44 -1.54
CA ILE A 32 3.34 9.33 -2.54
C ILE A 32 3.48 8.63 -3.90
N PRO A 33 4.04 7.39 -3.98
CA PRO A 33 4.10 6.65 -5.23
C PRO A 33 2.74 6.45 -5.92
N LEU A 34 1.70 6.09 -5.16
CA LEU A 34 0.36 5.89 -5.72
C LEU A 34 -0.25 7.19 -6.22
N GLU A 35 -0.10 8.28 -5.47
CA GLU A 35 -0.58 9.61 -5.87
C GLU A 35 0.05 10.05 -7.20
N TYR A 36 1.38 10.04 -7.31
CA TYR A 36 2.06 10.41 -8.56
C TYR A 36 1.70 9.48 -9.72
N PHE A 37 1.59 8.19 -9.47
CA PHE A 37 1.19 7.23 -10.50
C PHE A 37 -0.21 7.54 -11.03
N LEU A 38 -1.18 7.77 -10.15
CA LEU A 38 -2.56 8.12 -10.53
C LEU A 38 -2.65 9.50 -11.20
N MET A 39 -1.84 10.46 -10.77
CA MET A 39 -1.73 11.78 -11.43
C MET A 39 -1.25 11.63 -12.87
N GLY A 40 -0.29 10.74 -13.14
CA GLY A 40 0.18 10.44 -14.50
C GLY A 40 -0.91 9.94 -15.44
N TYR A 41 -1.96 9.32 -14.91
CA TYR A 41 -3.15 8.88 -15.66
C TYR A 41 -4.33 9.86 -15.60
N GLY A 42 -4.21 10.98 -14.88
CA GLY A 42 -5.34 11.89 -14.65
C GLY A 42 -6.46 11.28 -13.77
N LEU A 43 -6.19 10.19 -13.06
CA LEU A 43 -7.14 9.52 -12.16
C LEU A 43 -7.08 10.07 -10.74
N TYR A 44 -6.00 10.79 -10.40
CA TYR A 44 -5.88 11.41 -9.10
C TYR A 44 -6.95 12.47 -8.92
N ARG A 45 -7.81 12.24 -7.92
CA ARG A 45 -8.82 13.20 -7.47
C ARG A 45 -8.53 13.47 -6.00
N PRO A 46 -8.05 14.66 -5.63
CA PRO A 46 -7.87 15.02 -4.23
C PRO A 46 -9.17 14.74 -3.49
N THR A 47 -9.11 13.87 -2.49
CA THR A 47 -10.25 13.62 -1.61
C THR A 47 -10.49 14.91 -0.83
N GLN A 48 -11.44 15.73 -1.28
CA GLN A 48 -12.05 16.72 -0.41
C GLN A 48 -12.76 15.90 0.67
N SER A 49 -12.11 15.71 1.82
CA SER A 49 -12.63 14.98 2.95
C SER A 49 -13.80 15.75 3.55
N ASN A 50 -14.93 15.75 2.85
CA ASN A 50 -16.24 16.15 3.34
C ASN A 50 -16.98 14.90 3.86
N VAL A 51 -16.22 13.89 4.30
CA VAL A 51 -16.76 12.67 4.86
C VAL A 51 -17.16 12.99 6.29
N SER A 52 -18.44 13.30 6.48
CA SER A 52 -19.02 13.35 7.83
C SER A 52 -18.74 12.00 8.51
N PRO A 53 -18.08 11.97 9.69
CA PRO A 53 -17.74 10.73 10.40
C PRO A 53 -18.97 9.89 10.81
N ARG A 54 -20.18 10.38 10.57
CA ARG A 54 -21.45 9.71 10.87
C ARG A 54 -22.14 9.06 9.67
N SER A 55 -21.55 9.10 8.46
CA SER A 55 -22.16 8.43 7.31
C SER A 55 -21.99 6.90 7.42
N PRO A 56 -23.08 6.11 7.40
CA PRO A 56 -22.99 4.64 7.36
C PRO A 56 -22.43 4.11 6.02
N LEU A 57 -22.19 5.00 5.05
CA LEU A 57 -21.53 4.72 3.77
C LEU A 57 -20.04 5.12 3.79
N SER A 58 -19.45 5.33 4.97
CA SER A 58 -18.00 5.53 5.13
C SER A 58 -17.23 4.31 4.58
N PRO A 59 -16.11 4.49 3.85
CA PRO A 59 -15.61 3.53 2.86
C PRO A 59 -14.89 2.30 3.45
N LEU A 60 -15.00 2.04 4.74
CA LEU A 60 -14.50 0.81 5.36
C LEU A 60 -15.59 -0.27 5.30
N CYS A 61 -16.06 -0.57 4.09
CA CYS A 61 -16.99 -1.68 3.81
C CYS A 61 -16.26 -3.01 3.56
N ILE A 62 -14.94 -3.05 3.80
CA ILE A 62 -14.09 -4.22 3.57
C ILE A 62 -13.80 -4.85 4.94
N ALA A 63 -14.08 -6.14 5.08
CA ALA A 63 -13.81 -6.87 6.31
C ALA A 63 -12.31 -6.87 6.62
N LEU A 64 -11.94 -6.58 7.88
CA LEU A 64 -10.54 -6.49 8.33
C LEU A 64 -9.76 -7.77 8.02
N GLU A 65 -10.43 -8.92 8.11
CA GLU A 65 -9.89 -10.24 7.79
C GLU A 65 -9.34 -10.36 6.37
N LEU A 66 -9.84 -9.56 5.41
CA LEU A 66 -9.37 -9.56 4.02
C LEU A 66 -7.99 -8.95 3.84
N PHE A 67 -7.51 -8.17 4.83
CA PHE A 67 -6.17 -7.59 4.82
C PHE A 67 -5.12 -8.51 5.44
N SER A 68 -5.51 -9.68 5.95
CA SER A 68 -4.53 -10.64 6.47
C SER A 68 -3.67 -11.22 5.33
N PRO A 69 -2.37 -11.47 5.55
CA PRO A 69 -1.54 -12.16 4.56
C PRO A 69 -2.13 -13.51 4.14
N GLU A 70 -2.74 -14.23 5.08
CA GLU A 70 -3.38 -15.52 4.88
C GLU A 70 -4.58 -15.41 3.93
N SER A 71 -5.46 -14.42 4.12
CA SER A 71 -6.61 -14.19 3.23
C SER A 71 -6.20 -13.74 1.83
N MET A 72 -5.06 -13.06 1.72
CA MET A 72 -4.45 -12.67 0.44
C MET A 72 -3.78 -13.85 -0.28
N GLY A 73 -3.77 -15.05 0.32
CA GLY A 73 -3.13 -16.24 -0.23
C GLY A 73 -1.60 -16.22 -0.12
N LEU A 74 -1.04 -15.37 0.75
CA LEU A 74 0.39 -15.26 0.96
C LEU A 74 0.84 -16.22 2.07
N LYS A 75 1.77 -17.11 1.75
CA LYS A 75 2.42 -17.98 2.74
C LYS A 75 3.74 -17.38 3.18
N LEU A 76 3.67 -16.33 4.00
CA LEU A 76 4.88 -15.66 4.48
C LEU A 76 5.59 -16.51 5.52
N LYS A 77 6.90 -16.68 5.34
CA LYS A 77 7.77 -17.16 6.41
C LYS A 77 8.19 -15.94 7.23
N PRO A 78 8.26 -16.04 8.57
CA PRO A 78 8.83 -14.98 9.40
C PRO A 78 10.22 -14.62 8.87
N ILE A 79 10.39 -13.39 8.41
CA ILE A 79 11.70 -12.87 8.04
C ILE A 79 12.39 -12.52 9.35
N LYS A 80 13.65 -12.94 9.50
CA LYS A 80 14.46 -12.65 10.67
C LYS A 80 14.87 -11.17 10.63
N THR A 81 13.94 -10.29 10.97
CA THR A 81 14.17 -8.85 11.01
C THR A 81 14.99 -8.53 12.26
N ARG A 82 16.18 -7.96 12.09
CA ARG A 82 16.95 -7.38 13.21
C ARG A 82 16.35 -6.02 13.54
N ILE A 83 15.14 -6.01 14.08
CA ILE A 83 14.59 -4.79 14.67
C ILE A 83 15.24 -4.67 16.05
N SER A 84 16.10 -3.67 16.24
CA SER A 84 16.44 -3.26 17.60
C SER A 84 15.17 -2.71 18.22
N LEU A 85 14.59 -3.44 19.18
CA LEU A 85 13.61 -2.87 20.09
C LEU A 85 14.30 -1.73 20.84
N GLN A 86 14.14 -0.50 20.37
CA GLN A 86 14.27 0.65 21.24
C GLN A 86 12.97 0.73 22.02
N ALA A 87 13.08 0.43 23.32
CA ALA A 87 12.03 0.58 24.32
C ALA A 87 11.78 2.06 24.61
#